data_AF-A0A7S3IGQ6-F1
#
_entry.id   AF-A0A7S3IGQ6-F1
#
_cell.length_a   1.000
_cell.length_b   1.000
_cell.length_c   1.000
_cell.angle_alpha   90.00
_cell.angle_beta   90.00
_cell.angle_gamma   90.00
#
_symmetry.space_group_name_H-M   'P 1'
#
loop_
_entity.id
_entity.type
_entity.pdbx_description
1 polymer ?
#
loop_
_entity_poly.entity_id
_entity_poly.type
_entity_poly.pdbx_seq_one_letter_code
_entity_poly.pdbx_strand_id
1 'polypeptide(L)'
;MGDDTAVGINSLTGAPTFTYPFSDDFEYFSLVQSAENLDYVMGLASFSYSCGVAGGHAYSLLSAFTMTDASGVDHKVAMVRNPWGYGGYSYTWNPSDEKWTPELIAQ
;
A
#
# COMPACT_ATOMS: atom_id res chain seq x y z
N MET A 1 15.01 16.29 -8.34
CA MET A 1 15.48 15.02 -8.91
C MET A 1 14.96 13.92 -8.00
N GLY A 2 13.95 13.20 -8.45
CA GLY A 2 13.48 11.98 -7.80
C GLY A 2 13.51 10.89 -8.86
N ASP A 3 14.24 9.82 -8.60
CA ASP A 3 14.32 8.66 -9.49
C ASP A 3 13.05 7.82 -9.37
N ASP A 4 12.75 7.06 -10.42
CA ASP A 4 11.58 6.19 -10.49
C ASP A 4 11.78 4.92 -9.65
N THR A 5 10.86 4.65 -8.72
CA THR A 5 10.84 3.44 -7.89
C THR A 5 10.95 2.17 -8.73
N ALA A 6 10.34 2.13 -9.92
CA ALA A 6 10.41 0.98 -10.82
C ALA A 6 11.83 0.74 -11.36
N VAL A 7 12.60 1.80 -11.60
CA VAL A 7 14.03 1.70 -11.98
C VAL A 7 14.86 1.20 -10.81
N GLY A 8 14.58 1.68 -9.59
CA GLY A 8 15.23 1.19 -8.37
C GLY A 8 15.02 -0.30 -8.13
N ILE A 9 13.76 -0.76 -8.22
CA ILE A 9 13.41 -2.19 -8.08
C ILE A 9 14.10 -3.03 -9.17
N ASN A 10 14.06 -2.59 -10.43
CA ASN A 10 14.76 -3.28 -11.52
C ASN A 10 16.27 -3.36 -11.26
N SER A 11 16.89 -2.28 -10.79
CA SER A 11 18.34 -2.25 -10.52
C SER A 11 18.75 -3.21 -9.40
N LEU A 12 17.88 -3.42 -8.40
CA LEU A 12 18.15 -4.31 -7.27
C LEU A 12 17.87 -5.78 -7.58
N THR A 13 16.94 -6.06 -8.49
CA THR A 13 16.44 -7.43 -8.73
C THR A 13 16.85 -8.00 -10.08
N GLY A 14 17.18 -7.15 -11.05
CA GLY A 14 17.34 -7.51 -12.47
C GLY A 14 16.03 -7.91 -13.17
N ALA A 15 14.89 -7.92 -12.46
CA ALA A 15 13.61 -8.34 -12.99
C ALA A 15 12.88 -7.18 -13.69
N PRO A 16 12.08 -7.45 -14.74
CA PRO A 16 11.20 -6.45 -15.33
C PRO A 16 10.27 -5.83 -14.29
N THR A 17 10.02 -4.53 -14.41
CA THR A 17 9.08 -3.81 -13.55
C THR A 17 7.90 -3.30 -14.36
N PHE A 18 6.75 -3.22 -13.69
CA PHE A 18 5.48 -2.78 -14.28
C PHE A 18 4.92 -1.65 -13.40
N THR A 19 4.50 -0.57 -14.05
CA THR A 19 3.91 0.59 -13.38
C THR A 19 2.46 0.73 -13.83
N TYR A 20 1.55 0.83 -12.87
CA TYR A 20 0.12 1.00 -13.11
C TYR A 20 -0.30 2.39 -12.60
N PRO A 21 -1.00 3.19 -13.41
CA PRO A 21 -1.56 4.45 -12.93
C PRO A 21 -2.65 4.15 -11.89
N PHE A 22 -2.69 4.95 -10.83
CA PHE A 22 -3.77 4.84 -9.84
C PHE A 22 -5.11 5.23 -10.47
N SER A 23 -6.14 4.41 -10.26
CA SER A 23 -7.53 4.72 -10.57
C SER A 23 -8.39 4.46 -9.34
N ASP A 24 -9.45 5.27 -9.16
CA ASP A 24 -10.39 5.14 -8.04
C ASP A 24 -11.18 3.81 -8.11
N ASP A 25 -11.30 3.23 -9.29
CA ASP A 25 -11.74 1.86 -9.46
C ASP A 25 -10.64 0.95 -8.92
N PHE A 26 -10.93 0.30 -7.79
CA PHE A 26 -10.06 -0.64 -7.06
C PHE A 26 -9.78 -1.95 -7.84
N GLU A 27 -9.75 -1.88 -9.16
CA GLU A 27 -9.47 -2.94 -10.14
C GLU A 27 -8.10 -3.58 -9.87
N TYR A 28 -7.15 -2.80 -9.36
CA TYR A 28 -5.79 -3.28 -9.08
C TYR A 28 -5.61 -4.00 -7.75
N PHE A 29 -6.62 -4.05 -6.88
CA PHE A 29 -6.42 -4.70 -5.58
C PHE A 29 -6.15 -6.19 -5.69
N SER A 30 -6.87 -6.89 -6.58
CA SER A 30 -6.60 -8.31 -6.85
C SER A 30 -5.23 -8.51 -7.50
N LEU A 31 -4.76 -7.55 -8.30
CA LEU A 31 -3.42 -7.56 -8.87
C LEU A 31 -2.34 -7.42 -7.78
N VAL A 32 -2.52 -6.48 -6.86
CA VAL A 32 -1.61 -6.29 -5.72
C VAL A 32 -1.59 -7.52 -4.82
N GLN A 33 -2.76 -8.08 -4.49
CA GLN A 33 -2.85 -9.35 -3.75
C GLN A 33 -2.16 -10.50 -4.46
N SER A 34 -2.32 -10.61 -5.78
CA SER A 34 -1.65 -11.64 -6.56
C SER A 34 -0.14 -11.43 -6.57
N ALA A 35 0.33 -10.19 -6.66
CA ALA A 35 1.75 -9.84 -6.61
C ALA A 35 2.36 -10.14 -5.24
N GLU A 36 1.64 -9.83 -4.14
CA GLU A 36 2.04 -10.22 -2.78
C GLU A 36 2.15 -11.74 -2.63
N ASN A 37 1.14 -12.50 -3.08
CA ASN A 37 1.14 -13.96 -3.02
C ASN A 37 2.28 -14.60 -3.85
N LEU A 38 2.86 -13.85 -4.77
CA LEU A 38 4.01 -14.24 -5.60
C LEU A 38 5.32 -13.63 -5.09
N ASP A 39 5.34 -13.03 -3.90
CA ASP A 39 6.49 -12.38 -3.27
C ASP A 39 7.14 -11.27 -4.11
N TYR A 40 6.33 -10.50 -4.85
CA TYR A 40 6.83 -9.36 -5.63
C TYR A 40 7.28 -8.23 -4.70
N VAL A 41 8.40 -7.59 -5.06
CA VAL A 41 8.78 -6.31 -4.48
C VAL A 41 7.90 -5.22 -5.08
N MET A 42 7.14 -4.52 -4.23
CA MET A 42 6.17 -3.52 -4.66
C MET A 42 6.45 -2.14 -4.05
N GLY A 43 6.17 -1.10 -4.84
CA GLY A 43 6.27 0.29 -4.43
C GLY A 43 5.11 1.11 -4.96
N LEU A 44 4.87 2.26 -4.33
CA LEU A 44 3.88 3.23 -4.77
C LEU A 44 4.43 4.64 -4.57
N ALA A 45 3.83 5.60 -5.28
CA ALA A 45 4.15 7.01 -5.14
C ALA A 45 2.86 7.83 -5.02
N SER A 46 2.94 8.88 -4.21
CA SER A 46 1.88 9.87 -4.06
C SER A 46 2.25 11.14 -4.83
N PHE A 47 1.24 11.81 -5.39
CA PHE A 47 1.45 13.09 -6.10
C PHE A 47 1.09 14.30 -5.23
N SER A 48 0.22 14.15 -4.25
CA SER A 48 -0.27 15.24 -3.39
C SER A 48 -0.08 14.93 -1.92
N TYR A 49 0.00 16.00 -1.10
CA TYR A 49 0.03 15.87 0.35
C TYR A 49 -1.41 15.81 0.88
N SER A 50 -1.77 14.72 1.53
CA SER A 50 -3.09 14.57 2.16
C SER A 50 -3.04 13.52 3.26
N CYS A 51 -3.83 13.71 4.34
CA CYS A 51 -3.96 12.74 5.42
C CYS A 51 -2.62 12.22 5.99
N GLY A 52 -1.60 13.08 6.09
CA GLY A 52 -0.26 12.72 6.59
C GLY A 52 0.65 11.97 5.59
N VAL A 53 0.17 11.72 4.37
CA VAL A 53 0.98 11.18 3.27
C VAL A 53 1.75 12.31 2.60
N ALA A 54 3.07 12.20 2.53
CA ALA A 54 3.95 13.14 1.85
C ALA A 54 3.68 13.07 0.34
N GLY A 55 3.59 14.20 -0.36
CA GLY A 55 3.42 14.24 -1.82
C GLY A 55 4.75 14.23 -2.56
N GLY A 56 4.77 13.69 -3.79
CA GLY A 56 5.99 13.53 -4.59
C GLY A 56 6.98 12.54 -3.96
N HIS A 57 6.47 11.55 -3.22
CA HIS A 57 7.27 10.68 -2.36
C HIS A 57 7.01 9.20 -2.63
N ALA A 58 8.06 8.40 -2.55
CA ALA A 58 8.01 6.97 -2.76
C ALA A 58 7.79 6.21 -1.45
N TYR A 59 6.98 5.16 -1.51
CA TYR A 59 6.64 4.28 -0.39
C TYR A 59 6.82 2.81 -0.80
N SER A 60 7.04 1.95 0.18
CA SER A 60 6.96 0.50 -0.02
C SER A 60 5.54 0.02 0.23
N LEU A 61 5.01 -0.80 -0.67
CA LEU A 61 3.76 -1.53 -0.48
C LEU A 61 4.09 -2.90 0.07
N LEU A 62 3.70 -3.16 1.32
CA LEU A 62 4.14 -4.33 2.06
C LEU A 62 3.12 -5.47 2.04
N SER A 63 1.83 -5.13 2.02
CA SER A 63 0.74 -6.12 2.03
C SER A 63 -0.57 -5.51 1.54
N ALA A 64 -1.48 -6.33 1.03
CA ALA A 64 -2.85 -6.02 0.67
C ALA A 64 -3.75 -7.19 1.06
N PHE A 65 -4.70 -6.95 1.95
CA PHE A 65 -5.55 -8.00 2.52
C PHE A 65 -6.99 -7.51 2.68
N THR A 66 -7.92 -8.46 2.68
CA THR A 66 -9.33 -8.19 2.93
C THR A 66 -9.65 -8.63 4.34
N MET A 67 -10.31 -7.77 5.12
CA MET A 67 -10.91 -8.16 6.40
C MET A 67 -12.42 -8.04 6.31
N THR A 68 -13.15 -8.97 6.91
CA THR A 68 -14.60 -8.90 6.98
C THR A 68 -15.02 -8.48 8.39
N ASP A 69 -15.82 -7.42 8.50
CA ASP A 69 -16.31 -6.96 9.80
C ASP A 69 -17.48 -7.79 10.34
N ALA A 70 -17.89 -7.51 11.58
CA ALA A 70 -18.99 -8.21 12.24
C ALA A 70 -20.35 -8.03 11.54
N SER A 71 -20.49 -7.05 10.64
CA SER A 71 -21.68 -6.82 9.82
C SER A 71 -21.63 -7.57 8.48
N GLY A 72 -20.55 -8.31 8.22
CA GLY A 72 -20.32 -9.01 6.96
C GLY A 72 -19.83 -8.11 5.83
N VAL A 73 -19.28 -6.93 6.14
CA VAL A 73 -18.73 -6.01 5.14
C VAL A 73 -17.24 -6.24 4.98
N ASP A 74 -16.83 -6.43 3.73
CA ASP A 74 -15.42 -6.59 3.35
C ASP A 74 -14.71 -5.23 3.23
N HIS A 75 -13.58 -5.12 3.93
CA HIS A 75 -12.68 -3.98 3.90
C HIS A 75 -11.38 -4.38 3.21
N LYS A 76 -11.10 -3.78 2.06
CA LYS A 76 -9.82 -3.96 1.34
C LYS A 76 -8.79 -2.97 1.90
N VAL A 77 -7.72 -3.49 2.48
CA VAL A 77 -6.71 -2.68 3.18
C VAL A 77 -5.32 -2.96 2.61
N ALA A 78 -4.49 -1.93 2.56
CA ALA A 78 -3.11 -2.02 2.12
C ALA A 78 -2.17 -1.51 3.22
N MET A 79 -1.12 -2.28 3.51
CA MET A 79 -0.06 -1.90 4.43
C MET A 79 1.06 -1.19 3.65
N VAL A 80 1.30 0.08 4.00
CA VAL A 80 2.24 0.95 3.29
C VAL A 80 3.28 1.48 4.28
N ARG A 81 4.55 1.49 3.89
CA ARG A 81 5.66 1.99 4.71
C ARG A 81 6.29 3.23 4.12
N ASN A 82 6.35 4.28 4.93
CA ASN A 82 7.18 5.46 4.65
C ASN A 82 8.66 5.13 4.89
N PRO A 83 9.55 5.29 3.90
CA PRO A 83 10.98 5.03 4.08
C PRO A 83 11.65 5.96 5.11
N TRP A 84 11.06 7.11 5.46
CA TRP A 84 11.60 7.99 6.50
C TRP A 84 11.54 7.39 7.91
N GLY A 85 10.70 6.38 8.13
CA GLY A 85 10.50 5.79 9.46
C GLY A 85 9.65 6.64 10.42
N TYR A 86 9.14 7.79 9.96
CA TYR A 86 8.18 8.63 10.65
C TYR A 86 7.28 9.34 9.63
N GLY A 87 6.15 9.88 10.10
CA GLY A 87 5.14 10.47 9.22
C GLY A 87 4.39 9.40 8.44
N GLY A 88 3.08 9.38 8.56
CA GLY A 88 2.26 8.32 8.01
C GLY A 88 0.82 8.73 7.79
N TYR A 89 0.08 7.81 7.19
CA TYR A 89 -1.33 7.96 6.95
C TYR A 89 -2.10 8.12 8.26
N SER A 90 -2.96 9.14 8.34
CA SER A 90 -3.62 9.58 9.56
C SER A 90 -5.15 9.49 9.50
N TYR A 91 -5.70 8.68 8.59
CA TYR A 91 -7.14 8.55 8.38
C TYR A 91 -7.61 7.10 8.57
N THR A 92 -8.75 6.70 8.00
CA THR A 92 -9.37 5.38 8.27
C THR A 92 -8.41 4.21 8.02
N TRP A 93 -8.18 3.36 9.03
CA TRP A 93 -7.18 2.28 9.08
C TRP A 93 -5.74 2.74 9.33
N ASN A 94 -5.53 3.95 9.84
CA ASN A 94 -4.24 4.34 10.40
C ASN A 94 -3.86 3.44 11.61
N PRO A 95 -2.58 3.38 12.01
CA PRO A 95 -2.14 2.46 13.08
C PRO A 95 -2.80 2.65 14.45
N SER A 96 -3.40 3.82 14.70
CA SER A 96 -4.12 4.15 15.95
C SER A 96 -5.63 4.25 15.76
N ASP A 97 -6.18 3.81 14.63
CA ASP A 97 -7.63 3.85 14.37
C ASP A 97 -8.38 2.87 15.29
N GLU A 98 -9.40 3.34 15.98
CA GLU A 98 -10.27 2.52 16.85
C GLU A 98 -11.08 1.49 16.06
N LYS A 99 -11.17 1.64 14.73
CA LYS A 99 -11.77 0.62 13.85
C LYS A 99 -11.01 -0.69 13.83
N TRP A 100 -9.73 -0.70 14.20
CA TRP A 100 -9.00 -1.94 14.42
C TRP A 100 -9.55 -2.64 15.66
N THR A 101 -10.22 -3.77 15.46
CA THR A 101 -10.66 -4.64 16.57
C THR A 101 -9.80 -5.89 16.65
N PRO A 102 -9.69 -6.54 17.83
CA PRO A 102 -8.97 -7.81 17.95
C PRO A 102 -9.45 -8.88 16.96
N GLU A 103 -10.74 -8.91 16.64
CA GLU A 103 -11.33 -9.86 15.68
C GLU A 103 -10.88 -9.59 14.25
N LEU A 104 -10.73 -8.32 13.86
CA LEU A 104 -10.21 -7.94 12.53
C LEU A 104 -8.71 -8.21 12.41
N ILE A 105 -7.93 -7.95 13.48
CA ILE A 105 -6.48 -8.17 13.51
C ILE A 105 -6.13 -9.67 13.45
N ALA A 106 -7.02 -10.55 13.92
CA ALA A 106 -6.79 -11.98 13.98
C ALA A 106 -7.12 -12.74 12.67
N GLN A 107 -7.65 -12.06 11.65
CA GLN A 107 -7.91 -12.63 10.31
C GLN A 107 -6.63 -12.75 9.51
#